data_AF-A0A329SLS8-F1
#
_entry.id   AF-A0A329SLS8-F1
#
_cell.length_a   1.000
_cell.length_b   1.000
_cell.length_c   1.000
_cell.angle_alpha   90.00
_cell.angle_beta   90.00
_cell.angle_gamma   90.00
#
_symmetry.space_group_name_H-M   'P 1'
#
loop_
_entity.id
_entity.type
_entity.pdbx_description
1 polymer ?
#
loop_
_entity_poly.entity_id
_entity_poly.type
_entity_poly.pdbx_seq_one_letter_code
_entity_poly.pdbx_strand_id
1 'polypeptide(L)'
;MRDSDAYDVDRLIQLFTKNPLKCPVVQELDIEDEGKTYKEHRVGQVAGCILSTTEGVYVWSVVFIHGGSLEYKGEVLAHAVRRAHALGASEHNTMFTSLL
;
A
#
# COMPACT_ATOMS: atom_id res chain seq x y z
N MET A 1 -7.93 -7.20 -27.69
CA MET A 1 -6.78 -7.20 -26.77
C MET A 1 -7.31 -6.78 -25.42
N ARG A 2 -7.24 -7.65 -24.40
CA ARG A 2 -7.66 -7.26 -23.05
C ARG A 2 -6.59 -6.31 -22.53
N ASP A 3 -6.95 -5.06 -22.24
CA ASP A 3 -6.13 -4.20 -21.40
C ASP A 3 -5.76 -5.02 -20.15
N SER A 4 -4.49 -5.38 -20.04
CA SER A 4 -3.96 -6.00 -18.84
C SER A 4 -4.06 -4.94 -17.76
N ASP A 5 -5.00 -5.15 -16.83
CA ASP A 5 -5.20 -4.32 -15.65
C ASP A 5 -3.83 -3.95 -15.06
N ALA A 6 -3.49 -2.67 -15.10
CA ALA A 6 -2.21 -2.18 -14.60
C ALA A 6 -2.02 -2.46 -13.11
N TYR A 7 -3.11 -2.74 -12.39
CA TYR A 7 -3.17 -3.08 -10.98
C TYR A 7 -3.46 -4.57 -10.73
N ASP A 8 -3.25 -5.42 -11.74
CA ASP A 8 -3.15 -6.87 -11.55
C ASP A 8 -2.09 -7.20 -10.50
N VAL A 9 -2.41 -8.12 -9.59
CA VAL A 9 -1.59 -8.40 -8.40
C VAL A 9 -0.25 -9.02 -8.81
N ASP A 10 -0.25 -9.97 -9.73
CA ASP A 10 0.99 -10.62 -10.18
C ASP A 10 1.90 -9.62 -10.89
N ARG A 11 1.31 -8.72 -11.69
CA ARG A 11 2.05 -7.63 -12.33
C ARG A 11 2.64 -6.65 -11.31
N LEU A 12 1.88 -6.26 -10.28
CA LEU A 12 2.38 -5.40 -9.19
C LEU A 12 3.55 -6.06 -8.44
N ILE A 13 3.44 -7.35 -8.11
CA ILE A 13 4.52 -8.11 -7.46
C ILE A 13 5.79 -8.10 -8.33
N GLN A 14 5.66 -8.34 -9.63
CA GLN A 14 6.79 -8.26 -10.56
C GLN A 14 7.40 -6.87 -10.66
N LEU A 15 6.59 -5.81 -10.56
CA LEU A 15 7.09 -4.43 -10.61
C LEU A 15 7.88 -4.08 -9.35
N PHE A 16 7.37 -4.47 -8.18
CA PHE A 16 8.05 -4.24 -6.91
C PHE A 16 9.45 -4.86 -6.90
N THR A 17 9.62 -6.08 -7.41
CA THR A 17 10.95 -6.73 -7.46
C THR A 17 11.96 -6.04 -8.38
N LYS A 18 11.52 -5.17 -9.30
CA LYS A 18 12.38 -4.51 -10.29
C LYS A 18 12.71 -3.06 -9.95
N ASN A 19 11.76 -2.31 -9.38
CA ASN A 19 11.95 -0.90 -9.05
C ASN A 19 11.22 -0.53 -7.76
N PRO A 20 11.83 0.27 -6.86
CA PRO A 20 11.11 0.88 -5.76
C PRO A 20 10.07 1.88 -6.26
N LEU A 21 8.79 1.53 -6.15
CA LEU A 21 7.67 2.37 -6.56
C LEU A 21 7.16 3.20 -5.39
N LYS A 22 7.10 4.51 -5.55
CA LYS A 22 6.27 5.38 -4.70
C LYS A 22 4.84 5.23 -5.20
N CYS A 23 4.00 4.53 -4.44
CA CYS A 23 2.59 4.36 -4.77
C CYS A 23 1.73 4.46 -3.52
N PRO A 24 0.46 4.91 -3.66
CA PRO A 24 -0.47 4.96 -2.56
C PRO A 24 -0.88 3.55 -2.13
N VAL A 25 -1.06 3.37 -0.83
CA VAL A 25 -1.39 2.12 -0.18
C VAL A 25 -2.60 2.34 0.72
N VAL A 26 -3.58 1.44 0.66
CA VAL A 26 -4.69 1.43 1.63
C VAL A 26 -4.59 0.18 2.51
N GLN A 27 -4.35 0.43 3.78
CA GLN A 27 -4.52 -0.56 4.83
C GLN A 27 -6.00 -0.59 5.24
N GLU A 28 -6.54 -1.78 5.35
CA GLU A 28 -7.86 -2.01 5.93
C GLU A 28 -7.68 -2.64 7.32
N LEU A 29 -8.35 -2.07 8.32
CA LEU A 29 -8.33 -2.52 9.70
C LEU A 29 -9.76 -2.80 10.14
N ASP A 30 -9.96 -3.92 10.82
CA ASP A 30 -11.19 -4.19 11.55
C ASP A 30 -11.10 -3.50 12.91
N ILE A 31 -12.00 -2.55 13.16
CA ILE A 31 -12.12 -1.86 14.45
C ILE A 31 -13.40 -2.34 15.12
N GLU A 32 -13.27 -2.87 16.33
CA GLU A 32 -14.39 -3.23 17.18
C GLU A 32 -14.72 -2.05 18.10
N ASP A 33 -15.96 -1.58 18.04
CA ASP A 33 -16.49 -0.51 18.89
C ASP A 33 -17.93 -0.83 19.29
N GLU A 34 -18.20 -0.80 20.60
CA GLU A 34 -19.49 -1.16 21.21
C GLU A 34 -20.10 -2.49 20.68
N GLY A 35 -19.26 -3.51 20.43
CA GLY A 35 -19.70 -4.82 19.92
C GLY A 35 -20.07 -4.82 18.43
N LYS A 36 -19.72 -3.77 17.69
CA LYS A 36 -19.84 -3.70 16.22
C LYS A 36 -18.45 -3.63 15.61
N THR A 37 -18.25 -4.32 14.49
CA THR A 37 -17.00 -4.26 13.72
C THR A 37 -17.17 -3.34 12.52
N TYR A 38 -16.26 -2.38 12.37
CA TYR A 38 -16.20 -1.45 11.25
C TYR A 38 -14.88 -1.60 10.51
N LYS A 39 -14.91 -1.36 9.20
CA LYS A 39 -13.69 -1.28 8.38
C LYS A 39 -13.17 0.14 8.37
N GLU A 40 -12.01 0.36 8.97
CA GLU A 40 -11.25 1.60 8.82
C GLU A 40 -10.26 1.46 7.67
N HIS A 41 -10.21 2.46 6.79
CA HIS A 41 -9.24 2.55 5.71
C HIS A 41 -8.20 3.61 6.02
N ARG A 42 -6.92 3.20 6.15
CA ARG A 42 -5.79 4.11 6.35
C ARG A 42 -5.00 4.24 5.06
N VAL A 43 -4.84 5.48 4.61
CA VAL A 43 -4.03 5.80 3.43
C VAL A 43 -2.58 6.02 3.86
N GLY A 44 -1.67 5.39 3.14
CA GLY A 44 -0.23 5.56 3.28
C GLY A 44 0.47 5.59 1.94
N GLN A 45 1.79 5.80 1.99
CA GLN A 45 2.66 5.84 0.83
C GLN A 45 3.86 4.92 1.07
N VAL A 46 4.28 4.19 0.03
CA VAL A 46 5.56 3.47 0.06
C VAL A 46 6.71 4.45 0.27
N ALA A 47 7.50 4.23 1.32
CA ALA A 47 8.63 5.06 1.71
C ALA A 47 9.99 4.40 1.42
N GLY A 48 10.06 3.07 1.38
CA GLY A 48 11.32 2.35 1.16
C GLY A 48 11.15 0.87 0.90
N CYS A 49 12.24 0.22 0.48
CA CYS A 49 12.31 -1.20 0.21
C CYS A 49 13.68 -1.75 0.63
N ILE A 50 13.70 -2.89 1.31
CA ILE A 50 14.91 -3.60 1.71
C ILE A 50 14.73 -5.09 1.36
N LEU A 51 15.79 -5.73 0.83
CA LEU A 51 15.81 -7.18 0.66
C LEU A 51 16.11 -7.84 2.01
N SER A 52 15.16 -8.63 2.55
CA SER A 52 15.40 -9.45 3.74
C SER A 52 16.41 -10.53 3.41
N THR A 53 17.59 -10.48 4.03
CA THR A 53 18.66 -11.48 3.84
C THR A 53 18.29 -12.84 4.42
N THR A 54 17.36 -12.89 5.36
CA THR A 54 16.92 -14.12 6.02
C THR A 54 15.85 -14.85 5.23
N GLU A 55 14.89 -14.11 4.67
CA GLU A 55 13.76 -14.67 3.95
C GLU A 55 13.94 -14.64 2.42
N GLY A 56 14.94 -13.90 1.92
CA GLY A 56 15.18 -13.73 0.48
C GLY A 56 14.07 -12.94 -0.24
N VAL A 57 13.23 -12.21 0.49
CA VAL A 57 12.11 -11.44 -0.05
C VAL A 57 12.26 -9.96 0.21
N TYR A 58 11.73 -9.14 -0.71
CA TYR A 58 11.66 -7.69 -0.51
C TYR A 58 10.59 -7.33 0.52
N VAL A 59 10.99 -6.51 1.48
CA VAL A 59 10.15 -5.91 2.53
C VAL A 59 10.02 -4.43 2.23
N TRP A 60 8.78 -3.93 2.24
CA TRP A 60 8.43 -2.58 1.85
C TRP A 60 7.91 -1.80 3.04
N SER A 61 8.53 -0.67 3.33
CA SER A 61 8.07 0.22 4.40
C SER A 61 7.04 1.20 3.84
N VAL A 62 5.88 1.28 4.48
CA VAL A 62 4.79 2.21 4.16
C VAL A 62 4.61 3.16 5.34
N VAL A 63 4.51 4.46 5.06
CA VAL A 63 4.23 5.51 6.06
C VAL A 63 2.81 6.01 5.85
N PHE A 64 2.03 6.10 6.94
CA PHE A 64 0.62 6.49 6.88
C PHE A 64 0.42 7.97 7.16
N ILE A 65 -0.60 8.59 6.53
CA ILE A 65 -0.92 10.01 6.68
C ILE A 65 -1.22 10.36 8.15
N HIS A 66 -1.91 9.47 8.85
CA HIS A 66 -2.29 9.65 10.26
C HIS A 66 -1.15 9.29 11.24
N GLY A 67 0.07 9.08 10.74
CA GLY A 67 1.23 8.70 11.52
C GLY A 67 1.43 7.19 11.62
N GLY A 68 2.67 6.81 11.95
CA GLY A 68 3.11 5.42 12.01
C GLY A 68 3.61 4.89 10.67
N SER A 69 4.27 3.73 10.73
CA SER A 69 4.75 2.99 9.59
C SER A 69 4.52 1.50 9.78
N LEU A 70 4.37 0.77 8.67
CA LEU A 70 4.28 -0.68 8.65
C LEU A 70 5.10 -1.27 7.52
N GLU A 71 5.54 -2.49 7.73
CA GLU A 71 6.29 -3.27 6.75
C GLU A 71 5.37 -4.27 6.05
N TYR A 72 5.52 -4.38 4.73
CA TYR A 72 4.73 -5.24 3.88
C TYR A 72 5.63 -6.15 3.05
N LYS A 73 5.25 -7.43 2.95
CA LYS A 73 5.76 -8.32 1.90
C LYS A 73 5.09 -7.97 0.56
N GLY A 74 5.77 -8.27 -0.54
CA GLY A 74 5.34 -7.83 -1.89
C GLY A 74 3.90 -8.18 -2.27
N GLU A 75 3.42 -9.38 -1.93
CA GLU A 75 2.04 -9.80 -2.20
C GLU A 75 1.02 -8.97 -1.41
N VAL A 76 1.25 -8.80 -0.10
CA VAL A 76 0.35 -8.01 0.77
C VAL A 76 0.33 -6.56 0.31
N LEU A 77 1.48 -6.02 -0.09
CA LEU A 77 1.57 -4.68 -0.67
C LEU A 77 0.77 -4.55 -1.97
N ALA A 78 0.88 -5.53 -2.88
CA ALA A 78 0.17 -5.51 -4.17
C ALA A 78 -1.34 -5.45 -3.97
N HIS A 79 -1.87 -6.23 -3.03
CA HIS A 79 -3.29 -6.13 -2.66
C HIS A 79 -3.67 -4.77 -2.08
N ALA A 80 -2.79 -4.16 -1.27
CA ALA A 80 -3.05 -2.86 -0.67
C ALA A 80 -2.98 -1.71 -1.67
N VAL A 81 -2.10 -1.79 -2.67
CA VAL A 81 -2.03 -0.84 -3.80
C VAL A 81 -3.23 -1.01 -4.73
N ARG A 82 -3.63 -2.25 -5.04
CA ARG A 82 -4.85 -2.51 -5.82
C ARG A 82 -6.09 -1.96 -5.13
N ARG A 83 -6.20 -2.12 -3.80
CA ARG A 83 -7.28 -1.49 -3.01
C ARG A 83 -7.23 0.03 -3.08
N ALA A 84 -6.05 0.62 -2.93
CA ALA A 84 -5.88 2.08 -3.06
C ALA A 84 -6.43 2.58 -4.40
N HIS A 85 -6.07 1.90 -5.49
CA HIS A 85 -6.60 2.22 -6.82
C HIS A 85 -8.13 2.06 -6.91
N ALA A 86 -8.68 0.94 -6.41
CA ALA A 86 -10.13 0.70 -6.42
C ALA A 86 -10.93 1.75 -5.62
N LEU A 87 -10.33 2.33 -4.59
CA LEU A 87 -10.91 3.39 -3.76
C LEU A 87 -10.64 4.81 -4.29
N GLY A 88 -9.96 4.94 -5.45
CA GLY A 88 -9.62 6.24 -6.03
C GLY A 88 -8.54 7.01 -5.24
N ALA A 89 -7.80 6.34 -4.36
CA ALA A 89 -6.67 6.95 -3.68
C ALA A 89 -5.55 7.20 -4.71
N SER A 90 -5.40 8.46 -5.13
CA SER A 90 -4.33 8.90 -6.01
C SER A 90 -3.23 9.61 -5.22
N GLU A 91 -2.02 9.70 -5.80
CA GLU A 91 -0.94 10.56 -5.28
C GLU A 91 -1.39 12.03 -5.11
N HIS A 92 -2.48 12.41 -5.78
CA HIS A 92 -3.12 13.73 -5.78
C HIS A 92 -4.32 13.85 -4.82
N ASN A 93 -4.56 12.90 -3.92
CA ASN A 93 -5.52 13.16 -2.84
C ASN A 93 -4.87 14.12 -1.83
N THR A 94 -5.15 15.40 -2.06
CA THR A 94 -4.71 16.62 -1.39
C THR A 94 -4.76 16.54 0.15
N MET A 95 -3.77 15.88 0.75
CA MET A 95 -3.40 16.01 2.17
C MET A 95 -1.88 16.10 2.33
N PHE A 96 -1.14 16.40 1.24
CA PHE A 96 0.33 16.49 1.24
C PHE A 96 0.88 17.91 1.01
N THR A 97 0.04 18.96 1.02
CA THR A 97 0.50 20.35 0.78
C THR A 97 0.10 21.37 1.85
N SER A 98 -0.20 20.95 3.08
CA SER A 98 -0.42 21.91 4.18
C SER A 98 0.04 21.37 5.52
N LEU A 99 1.31 20.99 5.64
CA LEU A 99 2.01 20.99 6.93
C LEU A 99 3.53 21.08 6.73
N LEU A 100 3.96 22.19 6.13
CA LEU A 100 5.29 22.79 6.33
C LEU A 100 5.09 24.27 6.62
#